data_AF-A0A7S2Q7B2-F1
#
_entry.id   AF-A0A7S2Q7B2-F1
#
_cell.length_a   1.000
_cell.length_b   1.000
_cell.length_c   1.000
_cell.angle_alpha   90.00
_cell.angle_beta   90.00
_cell.angle_gamma   90.00
#
_symmetry.space_group_name_H-M   'P 1'
#
loop_
_entity.id
_entity.type
_entity.pdbx_description
1 polymer ?
#
loop_
_entity_poly.entity_id
_entity_poly.type
_entity_poly.pdbx_seq_one_letter_code
_entity_poly.pdbx_strand_id
1 'polypeptide(L)'
;MMQQGGVSKATKTINLSEDIFAGMDFTLRGDGRKIRHCEYFHVAKGRDLGFNAVLGFFSKLSGGTGEQLLTRQMLRLSHVLQLPEALTFYYAHAGYYITQYLVSMSMPVTVFTWLLVLTGDCNPDLRAFFDVDCAHPAAEAMAKMLSTWYSVYILFFLVAASTPLFAEVWMQRGFGAALGRWLRQYATCAFLLFIFQAKIIGH
;
A
#
# COMPACT_ATOMS: atom_id res chain seq x y z
N MET A 1 25.31 -23.65 -10.25
CA MET A 1 24.46 -23.24 -11.39
C MET A 1 24.49 -21.72 -11.47
N MET A 2 25.25 -21.16 -12.41
CA MET A 2 25.08 -19.75 -12.79
C MET A 2 23.69 -19.62 -13.40
N GLN A 3 22.80 -18.88 -12.74
CA GLN A 3 21.49 -18.61 -13.29
C GLN A 3 21.68 -17.60 -14.42
N GLN A 4 21.45 -18.04 -15.65
CA GLN A 4 21.32 -17.13 -16.77
C GLN A 4 20.14 -16.20 -16.44
N GLY A 5 20.44 -14.93 -16.19
CA GLY A 5 19.44 -13.93 -15.82
C GLY A 5 18.41 -13.81 -16.93
N GLY A 6 17.15 -14.14 -16.64
CA GLY A 6 16.05 -13.82 -17.53
C GLY A 6 15.87 -12.30 -17.62
N VAL A 7 15.11 -11.86 -18.63
CA VAL A 7 14.75 -10.44 -18.85
C VAL A 7 14.22 -9.80 -17.55
N SER A 8 13.49 -10.59 -16.77
CA SER A 8 12.88 -10.21 -15.50
C SER A 8 13.79 -10.27 -14.27
N LYS A 9 15.05 -10.73 -14.39
CA LYS A 9 15.96 -10.92 -13.24
C LYS A 9 17.04 -9.84 -13.12
N ALA A 10 17.60 -9.34 -14.22
CA ALA A 10 18.67 -8.34 -14.17
C ALA A 10 18.60 -7.35 -15.34
N THR A 11 18.08 -6.16 -15.06
CA THR A 11 18.13 -5.02 -15.99
C THR A 11 18.66 -3.80 -15.23
N LYS A 12 19.78 -3.24 -15.69
CA LYS A 12 20.55 -2.13 -15.06
C LYS A 12 19.71 -0.89 -14.73
N THR A 13 18.59 -0.70 -15.43
CA THR A 13 17.72 0.47 -15.32
C THR A 13 16.41 0.20 -14.56
N ILE A 14 15.97 -1.07 -14.47
CA ILE A 14 14.60 -1.44 -14.04
C ILE A 14 14.61 -2.28 -12.76
N ASN A 15 15.55 -3.21 -12.58
CA ASN A 15 15.53 -4.13 -11.44
C ASN A 15 16.49 -3.69 -10.33
N LEU A 16 15.92 -3.23 -9.21
CA LEU A 16 16.60 -3.15 -7.91
C LEU A 16 16.39 -4.40 -7.05
N SER A 17 15.67 -5.41 -7.54
CA SER A 17 15.12 -6.50 -6.73
C SER A 17 16.03 -7.72 -6.61
N GLU A 18 17.35 -7.52 -6.65
CA GLU A 18 18.34 -8.61 -6.49
C GLU A 18 18.18 -9.33 -5.15
N ASP A 19 17.94 -8.56 -4.08
CA ASP A 19 17.67 -9.02 -2.73
C ASP A 19 16.44 -9.94 -2.65
N ILE A 20 15.35 -9.56 -3.30
CA ILE A 20 14.12 -10.36 -3.41
C ILE A 20 14.40 -11.66 -4.15
N PHE A 21 15.11 -11.59 -5.28
CA PHE A 21 15.49 -12.78 -6.04
C PHE A 21 16.39 -13.73 -5.24
N ALA A 22 17.33 -13.19 -4.46
CA ALA A 22 18.16 -13.96 -3.56
C ALA A 22 17.33 -14.66 -2.48
N GLY A 23 16.32 -13.96 -1.93
CA GLY A 23 15.34 -14.53 -1.00
C GLY A 23 14.52 -15.67 -1.62
N MET A 24 13.96 -15.47 -2.81
CA MET A 24 13.20 -16.53 -3.51
C MET A 24 14.06 -17.75 -3.81
N ASP A 25 15.30 -17.56 -4.27
CA ASP A 25 16.23 -18.65 -4.54
C ASP A 25 16.65 -19.38 -3.26
N PHE A 26 16.73 -18.67 -2.13
CA PHE A 26 17.01 -19.26 -0.84
C PHE A 26 15.85 -20.14 -0.37
N THR A 27 14.62 -19.63 -0.38
CA THR A 27 13.42 -20.39 0.01
C THR A 27 13.23 -21.63 -0.87
N LEU A 28 13.44 -21.49 -2.19
CA LEU A 28 13.36 -22.61 -3.14
C LEU A 28 14.45 -23.68 -2.95
N ARG A 29 15.55 -23.38 -2.26
CA ARG A 29 16.61 -24.34 -1.94
C ARG A 29 16.29 -25.20 -0.70
N GLY A 30 15.19 -24.93 -0.01
CA GLY A 30 14.67 -25.72 1.11
C GLY A 30 15.22 -25.32 2.48
N ASP A 31 14.48 -25.72 3.52
CA ASP A 31 14.81 -25.48 4.92
C ASP A 31 16.05 -26.28 5.35
N GLY A 32 17.06 -25.58 5.84
CA GLY A 32 18.27 -26.20 6.39
C GLY A 32 19.58 -25.49 6.03
N ARG A 33 19.56 -24.54 5.10
CA ARG A 33 20.72 -23.69 4.80
C ARG A 33 20.58 -22.38 5.56
N LYS A 34 21.61 -21.97 6.30
CA LYS A 34 21.66 -20.63 6.91
C LYS A 34 22.50 -19.74 6.02
N ILE A 35 21.88 -18.75 5.37
CA ILE A 35 22.63 -17.69 4.68
C ILE A 35 22.80 -16.54 5.67
N ARG A 36 24.07 -16.17 5.93
CA ARG A 36 24.37 -14.96 6.70
C ARG A 36 24.26 -13.77 5.75
N HIS A 37 23.14 -13.07 5.83
CA HIS A 37 22.99 -11.78 5.17
C HIS A 37 23.68 -10.72 6.04
N CYS A 38 24.74 -10.11 5.51
CA CYS A 38 25.48 -9.04 6.18
C CYS A 38 25.19 -7.74 5.44
N GLU A 39 24.30 -6.93 5.98
CA GLU A 39 24.08 -5.56 5.48
C GLU A 39 25.01 -4.60 6.22
N TYR A 40 25.72 -3.78 5.44
CA TYR A 40 26.47 -2.66 5.98
C TYR A 40 25.57 -1.43 5.98
N PHE A 41 25.17 -0.99 7.16
CA PHE A 41 24.47 0.29 7.32
C PHE A 41 25.49 1.42 7.18
N HIS A 42 25.54 2.00 5.98
CA HIS A 42 26.29 3.24 5.79
C HIS A 42 25.44 4.42 6.24
N VAL A 43 25.92 5.16 7.23
CA VAL A 43 25.35 6.47 7.58
C VAL A 43 25.80 7.45 6.50
N ALA A 44 25.05 7.46 5.39
CA ALA A 44 25.18 8.48 4.36
C ALA A 44 24.35 9.70 4.76
N LYS A 45 24.86 10.91 4.49
CA LYS A 45 24.03 12.12 4.54
C LYS A 45 22.88 11.90 3.55
N GLY A 46 21.66 11.82 4.07
CA GLY A 46 20.46 11.66 3.25
C GLY A 46 20.48 12.69 2.13
N ARG A 47 20.25 12.25 0.91
CA ARG A 47 19.98 13.19 -0.18
C ARG A 47 18.56 13.68 0.03
N ASP A 48 18.34 14.99 -0.02
CA ASP A 48 16.99 15.53 -0.04
C ASP A 48 16.30 15.01 -1.30
N LEU A 49 15.45 14.01 -1.12
CA LEU A 49 14.68 13.41 -2.20
C LEU A 49 13.40 14.21 -2.32
N GLY A 50 13.36 15.12 -3.29
CA GLY A 50 12.12 15.76 -3.69
C GLY A 50 11.08 14.73 -4.15
N PHE A 51 9.82 15.14 -4.18
CA PHE A 51 8.69 14.25 -4.51
C PHE A 51 8.90 13.45 -5.81
N ASN A 52 9.45 14.07 -6.86
CA ASN A 52 9.73 13.40 -8.13
C ASN A 52 10.76 12.25 -8.00
N ALA A 53 11.76 12.40 -7.13
CA ALA A 53 12.76 11.35 -6.91
C ALA A 53 12.16 10.16 -6.15
N VAL A 54 11.29 10.44 -5.17
CA VAL A 54 10.53 9.42 -4.43
C VAL A 54 9.56 8.70 -5.36
N LEU A 55 8.84 9.43 -6.21
CA LEU A 55 7.93 8.86 -7.19
C LEU A 55 8.67 7.96 -8.20
N GLY A 56 9.82 8.41 -8.70
CA GLY A 56 10.67 7.61 -9.58
C GLY A 56 11.20 6.33 -8.91
N PHE A 57 11.46 6.37 -7.60
CA PHE A 57 11.84 5.18 -6.83
C PHE A 57 10.69 4.17 -6.72
N PHE A 58 9.50 4.62 -6.32
CA PHE A 58 8.33 3.74 -6.23
C PHE A 58 7.89 3.20 -7.58
N SER A 59 8.00 3.99 -8.66
CA SER A 59 7.75 3.53 -10.02
C SER A 59 8.68 2.36 -10.39
N LYS A 60 9.98 2.47 -10.09
CA LYS A 60 10.93 1.37 -10.30
C LYS A 60 10.62 0.13 -9.47
N LEU A 61 10.26 0.31 -8.19
CA LEU A 61 9.85 -0.80 -7.34
C LEU A 61 8.62 -1.52 -7.91
N SER A 62 7.59 -0.77 -8.33
CA SER A 62 6.38 -1.34 -8.90
C SER A 62 6.64 -2.10 -10.22
N GLY A 63 7.48 -1.54 -11.10
CA GLY A 63 7.89 -2.20 -12.34
C GLY A 63 8.68 -3.47 -12.09
N GLY A 64 9.61 -3.43 -11.14
CA GLY A 64 10.37 -4.62 -10.70
C GLY A 64 9.46 -5.71 -10.15
N THR A 65 8.45 -5.38 -9.36
CA THR A 65 7.47 -6.36 -8.86
C THR A 65 6.62 -6.98 -9.98
N GLY A 66 6.24 -6.20 -11.00
CA GLY A 66 5.55 -6.73 -12.19
C GLY A 66 6.40 -7.76 -12.94
N GLU A 67 7.68 -7.46 -13.16
CA GLU A 67 8.63 -8.39 -13.79
C GLU A 67 8.88 -9.63 -12.92
N GLN A 68 8.97 -9.48 -11.60
CA GLN A 68 9.12 -10.60 -10.67
C GLN A 68 8.00 -11.63 -10.80
N LEU A 69 6.75 -11.19 -10.98
CA LEU A 69 5.60 -12.08 -11.15
C LEU A 69 5.70 -12.99 -12.36
N LEU A 70 6.36 -12.52 -13.42
CA LEU A 70 6.57 -13.28 -14.66
C LEU A 70 7.75 -14.25 -14.58
N THR A 71 8.48 -14.28 -13.46
CA THR A 71 9.67 -15.12 -13.35
C THR A 71 9.34 -16.59 -13.07
N ARG A 72 10.20 -17.47 -13.58
CA ARG A 72 10.16 -18.90 -13.26
C ARG A 72 10.30 -19.18 -11.75
N GLN A 73 11.01 -18.32 -11.03
CA GLN A 73 11.21 -18.46 -9.59
C GLN A 73 9.93 -18.19 -8.83
N MET A 74 9.20 -17.15 -9.21
CA MET A 74 7.87 -16.88 -8.66
C MET A 74 6.94 -18.06 -8.87
N LEU A 75 6.88 -18.60 -10.10
CA LEU A 75 6.05 -19.77 -10.40
C LEU A 75 6.38 -20.95 -9.48
N ARG A 76 7.66 -21.25 -9.30
CA ARG A 76 8.10 -22.35 -8.42
C ARG A 76 7.81 -22.07 -6.95
N LEU A 77 8.00 -20.83 -6.50
CA LEU A 77 7.81 -20.43 -5.11
C LEU A 77 6.34 -20.58 -4.72
N SER A 78 5.42 -20.19 -5.61
CA SER A 78 3.98 -20.37 -5.42
C SER A 78 3.55 -21.83 -5.26
N HIS A 79 4.32 -22.79 -5.79
CA HIS A 79 4.06 -24.23 -5.59
C HIS A 79 4.63 -24.77 -4.27
N VAL A 80 5.60 -24.09 -3.66
CA VAL A 80 6.29 -24.54 -2.44
C VAL A 80 5.67 -23.91 -1.19
N LEU A 81 5.26 -22.65 -1.26
CA LEU A 81 4.70 -21.93 -0.12
C LEU A 81 3.35 -22.50 0.33
N GLN A 82 3.18 -22.62 1.65
CA GLN A 82 1.87 -22.93 2.22
C GLN A 82 0.94 -21.72 2.07
N LEU A 83 -0.38 -21.94 2.06
CA LEU A 83 -1.38 -20.89 1.89
C LEU A 83 -1.16 -19.62 2.76
N PRO A 84 -0.89 -19.70 4.08
CA PRO A 84 -0.67 -18.49 4.88
C PRO A 84 0.60 -17.72 4.50
N GLU A 85 1.66 -18.43 4.11
CA GLU A 85 2.92 -17.83 3.66
C GLU A 85 2.75 -17.20 2.28
N ALA A 86 2.04 -17.88 1.38
CA ALA A 86 1.70 -17.40 0.06
C ALA A 86 0.87 -16.11 0.12
N LEU A 87 -0.11 -16.04 1.04
CA LEU A 87 -0.90 -14.83 1.26
C LEU A 87 -0.07 -13.68 1.83
N THR A 88 0.82 -13.97 2.78
CA THR A 88 1.73 -12.97 3.36
C THR A 88 2.69 -12.43 2.29
N PHE A 89 3.25 -13.31 1.47
CA PHE A 89 4.12 -12.96 0.36
C PHE A 89 3.38 -12.14 -0.70
N TYR A 90 2.15 -12.53 -1.05
CA TYR A 90 1.30 -11.77 -1.97
C TYR A 90 1.05 -10.34 -1.45
N TYR A 91 0.64 -10.20 -0.18
CA TYR A 91 0.39 -8.90 0.42
C TYR A 91 1.63 -8.01 0.43
N ALA A 92 2.80 -8.57 0.77
CA ALA A 92 4.06 -7.83 0.83
C ALA A 92 4.63 -7.45 -0.56
N HIS A 93 4.17 -8.08 -1.64
CA HIS A 93 4.65 -7.82 -3.01
C HIS A 93 3.53 -7.31 -3.91
N ALA A 94 3.02 -8.17 -4.80
CA ALA A 94 2.10 -7.78 -5.86
C ALA A 94 0.78 -7.22 -5.33
N GLY A 95 0.26 -7.80 -4.24
CA GLY A 95 -0.98 -7.38 -3.62
C GLY A 95 -0.93 -5.91 -3.21
N TYR A 96 0.16 -5.46 -2.59
CA TYR A 96 0.34 -4.06 -2.20
C TYR A 96 0.15 -3.09 -3.38
N TYR A 97 0.84 -3.33 -4.50
CA TYR A 97 0.77 -2.44 -5.67
C TYR A 97 -0.57 -2.51 -6.39
N ILE A 98 -1.18 -3.69 -6.48
CA ILE A 98 -2.53 -3.86 -7.05
C ILE A 98 -3.55 -3.10 -6.20
N THR A 99 -3.50 -3.24 -4.87
CA THR A 99 -4.41 -2.52 -3.96
C THR A 99 -4.20 -1.02 -4.06
N GLN A 100 -2.95 -0.53 -4.10
CA GLN A 100 -2.69 0.90 -4.31
C GLN A 100 -3.24 1.41 -5.64
N TYR A 101 -3.07 0.65 -6.73
CA TYR A 101 -3.63 1.01 -8.02
C TYR A 101 -5.16 1.10 -7.99
N LEU A 102 -5.83 0.11 -7.40
CA LEU A 102 -7.29 0.10 -7.26
C LEU A 102 -7.80 1.29 -6.43
N VAL A 103 -7.14 1.60 -5.32
CA VAL A 103 -7.48 2.77 -4.48
C VAL A 103 -7.24 4.08 -5.23
N SER A 104 -6.14 4.17 -5.98
CA SER A 104 -5.84 5.35 -6.78
C SER A 104 -6.87 5.55 -7.91
N MET A 105 -7.38 4.46 -8.50
CA MET A 105 -8.41 4.50 -9.54
C MET A 105 -9.82 4.73 -8.98
N SER A 106 -10.11 4.29 -7.75
CA SER A 106 -11.42 4.53 -7.14
C SER A 106 -11.66 6.02 -6.91
N MET A 107 -10.64 6.78 -6.50
CA MET A 107 -10.78 8.21 -6.21
C MET A 107 -11.36 9.04 -7.38
N PRO A 108 -10.77 9.04 -8.60
CA PRO A 108 -11.31 9.80 -9.71
C PRO A 108 -12.68 9.30 -10.17
N VAL A 109 -12.92 7.97 -10.14
CA VAL A 109 -14.23 7.39 -10.48
C VAL A 109 -15.29 7.92 -9.50
N THR A 110 -14.98 7.89 -8.21
CA THR A 110 -15.86 8.41 -7.16
C THR A 110 -16.10 9.91 -7.35
N VAL A 111 -15.06 10.74 -7.51
CA VAL A 111 -15.21 12.19 -7.74
C VAL A 111 -16.05 12.48 -8.99
N PHE A 112 -15.84 11.73 -10.08
CA PHE A 112 -16.62 11.88 -11.30
C PHE A 112 -18.09 11.53 -11.09
N THR A 113 -18.40 10.41 -10.42
CA THR A 113 -19.78 10.05 -10.09
C THR A 113 -20.45 11.12 -9.20
N TRP A 114 -19.74 11.69 -8.24
CA TRP A 114 -20.27 12.77 -7.39
C TRP A 114 -20.54 14.05 -8.18
N LEU A 115 -19.64 14.44 -9.09
CA LEU A 115 -19.84 15.60 -9.98
C LEU A 115 -21.05 15.40 -10.89
N LEU A 116 -21.28 14.19 -11.40
CA LEU A 116 -22.47 13.88 -12.19
C LEU A 116 -23.76 14.00 -11.35
N VAL A 117 -23.76 13.48 -10.12
CA VAL A 117 -24.92 13.59 -9.21
C VAL A 117 -25.24 15.05 -8.89
N LEU A 118 -24.22 15.87 -8.61
CA LEU A 118 -24.41 17.30 -8.30
C LEU A 118 -24.86 18.13 -9.51
N THR A 119 -24.35 17.83 -10.70
CA THR A 119 -24.73 18.56 -11.93
C THR A 119 -26.08 18.11 -12.48
N GLY A 120 -26.47 16.84 -12.27
CA GLY A 120 -27.80 16.32 -12.60
C GLY A 120 -28.92 16.98 -11.80
N ASP A 121 -28.64 17.39 -10.55
CA ASP A 121 -29.60 18.04 -9.67
C ASP A 121 -30.03 19.43 -10.19
N CYS A 122 -29.22 20.09 -11.02
CA CYS A 122 -29.48 21.43 -11.54
C CYS A 122 -30.18 21.47 -12.92
N ASN A 123 -30.36 20.34 -13.61
CA ASN A 123 -30.89 20.31 -14.99
C ASN A 123 -32.31 19.71 -15.07
N PRO A 124 -33.34 20.47 -15.49
CA PRO A 124 -34.71 19.99 -15.56
C PRO A 124 -34.94 18.85 -16.57
N ASP A 125 -34.18 18.81 -17.67
CA ASP A 125 -34.31 17.77 -18.71
C ASP A 125 -33.79 16.40 -18.26
N LEU A 126 -32.76 16.38 -17.40
CA LEU A 126 -32.22 15.16 -16.79
C LEU A 126 -33.14 14.61 -15.69
N ARG A 127 -33.89 15.49 -14.99
CA ARG A 127 -34.88 15.08 -13.97
C ARG A 127 -36.02 14.25 -14.57
N ALA A 128 -36.44 14.56 -15.79
CA ALA A 128 -37.48 13.81 -16.50
C ALA A 128 -37.02 12.41 -16.95
N PHE A 129 -35.71 12.20 -17.14
CA PHE A 129 -35.15 10.91 -17.58
C PHE A 129 -34.98 9.91 -16.43
N PHE A 130 -34.75 10.38 -15.20
CA PHE A 130 -34.44 9.54 -14.04
C PHE A 130 -35.59 9.38 -13.03
N ASP A 131 -36.73 10.06 -13.22
CA ASP A 131 -37.94 9.97 -12.36
C ASP A 131 -37.61 10.06 -10.85
N VAL A 132 -36.78 11.04 -10.48
CA VAL A 132 -36.31 11.23 -9.09
C VAL A 132 -37.14 12.29 -8.39
N ASP A 133 -37.94 11.87 -7.41
CA ASP A 133 -38.66 12.76 -6.50
C ASP A 133 -37.69 13.62 -5.66
N CYS A 134 -37.69 14.92 -5.91
CA CYS A 134 -36.82 15.92 -5.27
C CYS A 134 -37.30 16.31 -3.86
N ALA A 135 -37.49 15.36 -2.95
CA ALA A 135 -37.81 15.70 -1.56
C ALA A 135 -36.58 16.22 -0.77
N HIS A 136 -35.37 15.87 -1.23
CA HIS A 136 -34.10 16.30 -0.64
C HIS A 136 -33.11 16.68 -1.75
N PRO A 137 -32.36 17.78 -1.63
CA PRO A 137 -31.31 18.12 -2.60
C PRO A 137 -30.27 17.00 -2.64
N ALA A 138 -29.71 16.69 -3.81
CA ALA A 138 -28.70 15.64 -4.00
C ALA A 138 -27.47 15.86 -3.10
N ALA A 139 -27.20 17.12 -2.73
CA ALA A 139 -26.20 17.48 -1.72
C ALA A 139 -26.51 16.90 -0.32
N GLU A 140 -27.77 16.84 0.09
CA GLU A 140 -28.18 16.26 1.38
C GLU A 140 -28.05 14.72 1.35
N ALA A 141 -28.43 14.09 0.24
CA ALA A 141 -28.23 12.64 0.03
C ALA A 141 -26.73 12.28 0.05
N MET A 142 -25.89 13.08 -0.61
CA MET A 142 -24.43 12.96 -0.59
C MET A 142 -23.88 13.15 0.83
N ALA A 143 -24.32 14.16 1.57
CA ALA A 143 -23.88 14.41 2.94
C ALA A 143 -24.23 13.24 3.87
N LYS A 144 -25.45 12.66 3.75
CA LYS A 144 -25.86 11.47 4.51
C LYS A 144 -25.02 10.26 4.13
N MET A 145 -24.77 10.00 2.84
CA MET A 145 -23.92 8.88 2.42
C MET A 145 -22.47 9.03 2.92
N LEU A 146 -21.88 10.22 2.78
CA LEU A 146 -20.52 10.50 3.23
C LEU A 146 -20.41 10.34 4.76
N SER A 147 -21.36 10.93 5.50
CA SER A 147 -21.38 10.84 6.97
C SER A 147 -21.55 9.40 7.46
N THR A 148 -22.29 8.55 6.74
CA THR A 148 -22.62 7.20 7.23
C THR A 148 -21.57 6.18 6.83
N TRP A 149 -21.14 6.19 5.56
CA TRP A 149 -20.22 5.19 5.02
C TRP A 149 -18.76 5.59 5.23
N TYR A 150 -18.39 6.83 4.89
CA TYR A 150 -16.99 7.24 4.96
C TYR A 150 -16.48 7.40 6.39
N SER A 151 -17.33 7.79 7.36
CA SER A 151 -16.91 7.89 8.76
C SER A 151 -16.45 6.54 9.32
N VAL A 152 -17.18 5.47 9.02
CA VAL A 152 -16.86 4.11 9.46
C VAL A 152 -15.61 3.59 8.74
N TYR A 153 -15.50 3.78 7.42
CA TYR A 153 -14.31 3.35 6.67
C TYR A 153 -13.03 4.10 7.08
N ILE A 154 -13.12 5.40 7.36
CA ILE A 154 -11.99 6.20 7.85
C ILE A 154 -11.55 5.69 9.22
N LEU A 155 -12.49 5.33 10.10
CA LEU A 155 -12.18 4.78 11.42
C LEU A 155 -11.50 3.41 11.31
N PHE A 156 -12.00 2.51 10.46
CA PHE A 156 -11.35 1.23 10.20
C PHE A 156 -9.96 1.39 9.59
N PHE A 157 -9.82 2.30 8.62
CA PHE A 157 -8.53 2.60 8.00
C PHE A 157 -7.53 3.14 9.03
N LEU A 158 -7.97 4.02 9.92
CA LEU A 158 -7.16 4.58 11.00
C LEU A 158 -6.64 3.53 11.96
N VAL A 159 -7.54 2.65 12.42
CA VAL A 159 -7.16 1.55 13.31
C VAL A 159 -6.17 0.64 12.57
N ALA A 160 -6.49 0.19 11.36
CA ALA A 160 -5.64 -0.69 10.56
C ALA A 160 -4.24 -0.11 10.30
N ALA A 161 -4.13 1.19 10.03
CA ALA A 161 -2.85 1.87 9.81
C ALA A 161 -2.00 1.96 11.09
N SER A 162 -2.64 2.05 12.26
CA SER A 162 -1.94 2.14 13.56
C SER A 162 -1.55 0.78 14.14
N THR A 163 -2.25 -0.30 13.77
CA THR A 163 -2.04 -1.67 14.26
C THR A 163 -0.61 -2.19 14.10
N PRO A 164 0.07 -2.09 12.94
CA PRO A 164 1.41 -2.66 12.80
C PRO A 164 2.44 -1.98 13.71
N LEU A 165 2.36 -0.65 13.85
CA LEU A 165 3.22 0.10 14.77
C LEU A 165 2.93 -0.27 16.24
N PHE A 166 1.66 -0.44 16.58
CA PHE A 166 1.26 -0.87 17.91
C PHE A 166 1.82 -2.27 18.23
N ALA A 167 1.68 -3.21 17.30
CA ALA A 167 2.20 -4.57 17.42
C ALA A 167 3.73 -4.60 17.57
N GLU A 168 4.46 -3.79 16.80
CA GLU A 168 5.92 -3.68 16.90
C GLU A 168 6.36 -3.17 18.28
N VAL A 169 5.76 -2.06 18.75
CA VAL A 169 6.13 -1.47 20.04
C VAL A 169 5.73 -2.37 21.20
N TRP A 170 4.59 -3.05 21.09
CA TRP A 170 4.16 -4.03 22.10
C TRP A 170 5.18 -5.17 22.21
N MET A 171 5.61 -5.72 21.07
CA MET A 171 6.57 -6.83 21.05
C MET A 171 7.96 -6.41 21.55
N GLN A 172 8.42 -5.19 21.25
CA GLN A 172 9.76 -4.71 21.62
C GLN A 172 9.86 -4.12 23.03
N ARG A 173 8.83 -3.38 23.49
CA ARG A 173 8.90 -2.53 24.69
C ARG A 173 7.78 -2.80 25.70
N GLY A 174 6.94 -3.80 25.45
CA GLY A 174 5.82 -4.17 26.31
C GLY A 174 4.56 -3.33 26.08
N PHE A 175 3.44 -3.84 26.61
CA PHE A 175 2.10 -3.31 26.32
C PHE A 175 1.89 -1.87 26.81
N GLY A 176 2.40 -1.52 28.01
CA GLY A 176 2.23 -0.18 28.58
C GLY A 176 2.89 0.92 27.75
N ALA A 177 4.09 0.65 27.21
CA ALA A 177 4.78 1.58 26.31
C ALA A 177 4.05 1.74 24.96
N ALA A 178 3.49 0.64 24.44
CA ALA A 178 2.70 0.66 23.21
C ALA A 178 1.41 1.49 23.38
N LEU A 179 0.68 1.28 24.47
CA LEU A 179 -0.55 2.02 24.78
C LEU A 179 -0.27 3.52 24.94
N GLY A 180 0.76 3.89 25.69
CA GLY A 180 1.14 5.29 25.89
C GLY A 180 1.53 6.00 24.58
N ARG A 181 2.22 5.31 23.68
CA ARG A 181 2.58 5.86 22.36
C ARG A 181 1.36 5.99 21.44
N TRP A 182 0.48 4.99 21.45
CA TRP A 182 -0.75 5.00 20.67
C TRP A 182 -1.65 6.16 21.08
N LEU A 183 -1.93 6.31 22.37
CA LEU A 183 -2.72 7.45 22.90
C LEU A 183 -2.10 8.80 22.52
N ARG A 184 -0.77 8.94 22.60
CA ARG A 184 -0.09 10.17 22.21
C ARG A 184 -0.27 10.47 20.72
N GLN A 185 -0.26 9.46 19.84
CA GLN A 185 -0.47 9.66 18.39
C GLN A 185 -1.89 10.12 18.05
N TYR A 186 -2.91 9.66 18.76
CA TYR A 186 -4.28 10.16 18.59
C TYR A 186 -4.43 11.56 19.16
N ALA A 187 -3.84 11.84 20.33
CA ALA A 187 -3.88 13.17 20.95
C ALA A 187 -3.21 14.25 20.08
N THR A 188 -2.13 13.91 19.37
CA THR A 188 -1.42 14.86 18.49
C THR A 188 -1.97 14.90 17.07
N CYS A 189 -3.02 14.13 16.75
CA CYS A 189 -3.54 13.93 15.39
C CYS A 189 -2.47 13.51 14.37
N ALA A 190 -1.36 12.90 14.84
CA ALA A 190 -0.23 12.52 14.00
C ALA A 190 -0.64 11.49 12.93
N PHE A 191 -1.71 10.73 13.17
CA PHE A 191 -2.28 9.80 12.20
C PHE A 191 -2.64 10.44 10.86
N LEU A 192 -3.06 11.72 10.83
CA LEU A 192 -3.40 12.44 9.59
C LEU A 192 -2.18 12.62 8.69
N LEU A 193 -0.98 12.75 9.28
CA LEU A 193 0.27 12.86 8.56
C LEU A 193 0.77 11.51 8.04
N PHE A 194 0.39 10.39 8.68
CA PHE A 194 0.76 9.05 8.25
C PHE A 194 -0.11 8.50 7.09
N ILE A 195 -1.25 9.14 6.78
CA ILE A 195 -2.09 8.79 5.62
C ILE A 195 -1.33 9.00 4.30
N PHE A 196 -0.55 10.07 4.24
CA PHE A 196 0.42 10.29 3.17
C PHE A 196 1.72 9.67 3.67
N GLN A 197 2.25 8.65 2.98
CA GLN A 197 3.55 8.04 3.34
C GLN A 197 4.72 9.02 3.12
N ALA A 198 4.77 10.09 3.90
CA ALA A 198 5.95 10.94 4.08
C ALA A 198 6.54 10.55 5.44
N LYS A 199 7.19 9.39 5.48
CA LYS A 199 7.90 8.90 6.66
C LYS A 199 9.15 9.77 6.84
N ILE A 200 9.03 10.91 7.51
CA ILE A 200 10.19 11.65 8.00
C ILE A 200 10.61 10.97 9.31
N ILE A 201 11.52 10.01 9.21
CA ILE A 201 12.35 9.60 10.36
C ILE A 201 13.48 10.62 10.42
N GLY A 202 13.24 11.72 11.12
CA GLY A 202 14.30 12.54 11.72
C GLY A 202 14.33 12.21 13.20
N HIS A 203 15.52 11.96 13.74
CA HIS A 203 15.75 11.83 15.17
C HIS A 203 15.30 13.08 15.93
#